data_AF-A0AAD2Y2H7-F1
#
_entry.id   AF-A0AAD2Y2H7-F1
#
_cell.length_a   1.000
_cell.length_b   1.000
_cell.length_c   1.000
_cell.angle_alpha   90.00
_cell.angle_beta   90.00
_cell.angle_gamma   90.00
#
_symmetry.space_group_name_H-M   'P 1'
#
loop_
_entity.id
_entity.type
_entity.pdbx_description
1 polymer ?
#
loop_
_entity_poly.entity_id
_entity_poly.type
_entity_poly.pdbx_seq_one_letter_code
_entity_poly.pdbx_strand_id
1 'polypeptide(L)'
;MSKGLYYYVTITTDQENYHFLHRQGCRRMPGKEQMIFIGTLYNLSQALSIARINFKKVKPCIKCCIRYAAPVIHESVQPVLHFPQKMR
;
A
#
# COMPACT_ATOMS: atom_id res chain seq x y z
N MET A 1 -1.13 9.10 -19.49
CA MET A 1 -0.69 7.83 -18.85
C MET A 1 -0.17 8.15 -17.46
N SER A 2 -0.75 7.56 -16.41
CA SER A 2 -0.24 7.70 -15.04
C SER A 2 1.11 6.99 -14.93
N LYS A 3 2.16 7.72 -14.53
CA LYS A 3 3.48 7.13 -14.29
C LYS A 3 3.37 6.11 -13.15
N GLY A 4 3.83 4.88 -13.38
CA GLY A 4 3.93 3.86 -12.35
C GLY A 4 4.94 4.25 -11.26
N LEU A 5 4.68 3.80 -10.04
CA LEU A 5 5.49 4.05 -8.84
C LEU A 5 6.29 2.79 -8.51
N TYR A 6 7.58 2.93 -8.20
CA TYR A 6 8.41 1.81 -7.80
C TYR A 6 8.25 1.54 -6.30
N TYR A 7 8.01 0.28 -5.95
CA TYR A 7 7.83 -0.17 -4.59
C TYR A 7 8.88 -1.20 -4.18
N TYR A 8 9.26 -1.14 -2.91
CA TYR A 8 10.27 -1.97 -2.29
C TYR A 8 9.77 -2.49 -0.94
N VAL A 9 10.16 -3.69 -0.55
CA VAL A 9 9.88 -4.27 0.77
C VAL A 9 11.19 -4.51 1.50
N THR A 10 11.24 -4.23 2.80
CA THR A 10 12.43 -4.52 3.62
C THR A 10 12.64 -6.02 3.76
N ILE A 11 13.89 -6.49 3.66
CA ILE A 11 14.24 -7.89 3.91
C ILE A 11 14.09 -8.20 5.41
N THR A 12 14.52 -7.27 6.25
CA THR A 12 14.41 -7.37 7.71
C THR A 12 13.03 -6.94 8.20
N THR A 13 12.66 -7.48 9.35
CA THR A 13 11.43 -7.15 10.06
C THR A 13 11.71 -6.28 11.29
N ASP A 14 10.68 -5.61 11.79
CA ASP A 14 10.72 -5.01 13.12
C ASP A 14 10.52 -6.04 14.25
N GLN A 15 10.42 -5.52 15.49
CA GLN A 15 10.20 -6.29 16.71
C GLN A 15 8.88 -7.10 16.69
N GLU A 16 7.91 -6.71 15.86
CA GLU A 16 6.61 -7.39 15.72
C GLU A 16 6.57 -8.35 14.51
N ASN A 17 7.72 -8.59 13.87
CA ASN A 17 7.89 -9.38 12.66
C ASN A 17 7.20 -8.81 11.42
N TYR A 18 7.07 -7.48 11.31
CA TYR A 18 6.57 -6.83 10.08
C TYR A 18 7.70 -6.38 9.16
N HIS A 19 7.58 -6.72 7.89
CA HIS A 19 8.27 -6.04 6.80
C HIS A 19 7.60 -4.70 6.49
N PHE A 20 8.39 -3.73 6.01
CA PHE A 20 7.87 -2.43 5.60
C PHE A 20 7.85 -2.30 4.08
N LEU A 21 6.71 -1.84 3.58
CA LEU A 21 6.57 -1.42 2.20
C LEU A 21 6.94 0.06 2.05
N HIS A 22 7.85 0.35 1.12
CA HIS A 22 8.33 1.68 0.79
C HIS A 22 8.11 2.01 -0.68
N ARG A 23 7.73 3.26 -0.96
CA ARG A 23 7.86 3.86 -2.30
C ARG A 23 9.29 4.36 -2.50
N GLN A 24 9.78 4.30 -3.73
CA GLN A 24 11.04 4.96 -4.13
C GLN A 24 11.07 6.42 -3.68
N GLY A 25 12.24 6.85 -3.19
CA GLY A 25 12.44 8.21 -2.67
C GLY A 25 11.96 8.42 -1.23
N CYS A 26 11.61 7.36 -0.50
CA CYS A 26 11.31 7.48 0.92
C CYS A 26 12.58 7.83 1.73
N ARG A 27 12.49 8.83 2.60
CA ARG A 27 13.61 9.26 3.48
C ARG A 27 14.02 8.23 4.54
N ARG A 28 13.14 7.27 4.85
CA ARG A 28 13.39 6.19 5.82
C ARG A 28 13.69 4.85 5.13
N MET A 29 13.98 4.89 3.83
CA MET A 29 14.28 3.71 3.06
C MET A 29 15.67 3.20 3.48
N PRO A 30 15.81 1.93 3.88
CA PRO A 30 17.12 1.34 4.17
C PRO A 30 18.06 1.34 2.96
N GLY A 31 19.30 0.90 3.16
CA GLY A 31 20.23 0.66 2.06
C GLY A 31 19.66 -0.35 1.05
N LYS A 32 20.03 -0.22 -0.24
CA LYS A 32 19.47 -1.05 -1.34
C LYS A 32 19.59 -2.56 -1.09
N GLU A 33 20.65 -2.99 -0.43
CA GLU A 33 20.92 -4.40 -0.09
C GLU A 33 19.94 -4.98 0.93
N GLN A 34 19.20 -4.13 1.66
CA GLN A 34 18.23 -4.54 2.68
C GLN A 34 16.79 -4.49 2.15
N MET A 35 16.61 -4.44 0.83
CA MET A 35 15.32 -4.27 0.20
C MET A 35 15.14 -5.15 -1.03
N ILE A 36 13.90 -5.58 -1.24
CA ILE A 36 13.46 -6.34 -2.40
C ILE A 36 12.55 -5.44 -3.22
N PHE A 37 12.86 -5.30 -4.51
CA PHE A 37 11.96 -4.63 -5.46
C PHE A 37 10.75 -5.53 -5.74
N ILE A 38 9.54 -5.00 -5.56
CA ILE A 38 8.31 -5.77 -5.78
C ILE A 38 7.59 -5.41 -7.09
N GLY A 39 8.03 -4.35 -7.76
CA GLY A 39 7.48 -3.94 -9.05
C GLY A 39 7.11 -2.47 -9.17
N THR A 40 6.66 -2.14 -10.38
CA THR A 40 6.13 -0.84 -10.78
C THR A 40 4.61 -0.89 -10.70
N LEU A 41 4.01 -0.14 -9.77
CA LEU A 41 2.59 -0.25 -9.41
C LEU A 41 1.93 1.12 -9.36
N TYR A 42 0.61 1.15 -9.48
CA TYR A 42 -0.11 2.41 -9.68
C TYR A 42 -0.63 3.04 -8.38
N ASN A 43 -0.76 2.24 -7.32
CA ASN A 43 -1.21 2.73 -6.01
C ASN A 43 -0.70 1.84 -4.87
N LEU A 44 -0.86 2.35 -3.64
CA LEU A 44 -0.43 1.66 -2.41
C LEU A 44 -1.15 0.34 -2.19
N SER A 45 -2.45 0.27 -2.51
CA SER A 45 -3.26 -0.94 -2.29
C SER A 45 -2.75 -2.10 -3.14
N GLN A 46 -2.45 -1.88 -4.42
CA GLN A 46 -1.82 -2.87 -5.29
C GLN A 46 -0.46 -3.33 -4.75
N ALA A 47 0.36 -2.38 -4.30
CA ALA A 47 1.67 -2.67 -3.73
C ALA A 47 1.58 -3.49 -2.44
N LEU A 48 0.63 -3.20 -1.56
CA LEU A 48 0.38 -3.98 -0.35
C LEU A 48 -0.13 -5.38 -0.67
N SER A 49 -1.03 -5.53 -1.65
CA SER A 49 -1.52 -6.85 -2.07
C SER A 49 -0.37 -7.74 -2.55
N ILE A 50 0.46 -7.23 -3.47
CA ILE A 50 1.62 -7.98 -3.98
C ILE A 50 2.61 -8.29 -2.86
N ALA A 51 2.91 -7.34 -1.99
CA ALA A 51 3.80 -7.58 -0.87
C ALA A 51 3.25 -8.65 0.10
N ARG A 52 1.96 -8.63 0.42
CA ARG A 52 1.35 -9.61 1.35
C ARG A 52 1.23 -11.02 0.77
N ILE A 53 1.20 -11.16 -0.55
CA ILE A 53 1.26 -12.47 -1.21
C ILE A 53 2.64 -13.10 -1.05
N ASN A 54 3.70 -12.28 -1.13
CA ASN A 54 5.08 -12.75 -1.13
C ASN A 54 5.73 -12.77 0.27
N PHE A 55 5.17 -12.03 1.24
CA PHE A 55 5.72 -11.87 2.58
C PHE A 55 4.62 -12.01 3.65
N LYS A 56 4.86 -12.78 4.71
CA LYS A 56 3.85 -13.14 5.73
C LYS A 56 3.21 -11.93 6.43
N LYS A 57 3.99 -10.90 6.75
CA LYS A 57 3.55 -9.72 7.50
C LYS A 57 4.15 -8.46 6.90
N VAL A 58 3.31 -7.62 6.28
CA VAL A 58 3.74 -6.37 5.65
C VAL A 58 2.86 -5.22 6.09
N LYS A 59 3.49 -4.13 6.51
CA LYS A 59 2.81 -2.86 6.78
C LYS A 59 3.39 -1.72 5.93
N PRO A 60 2.57 -0.73 5.56
CA PRO A 60 3.03 0.42 4.79
C PRO A 60 3.92 1.33 5.64
N CYS A 61 4.98 1.88 5.06
CA CYS A 61 5.80 2.88 5.74
C CYS A 61 4.99 4.16 5.99
N ILE A 62 4.92 4.60 7.26
CA ILE A 62 4.15 5.77 7.65
C ILE A 62 4.58 7.08 6.97
N LYS A 63 5.84 7.16 6.51
CA LYS A 63 6.38 8.39 5.90
C LYS A 63 6.09 8.51 4.41
N CYS A 64 6.11 7.43 3.65
CA CYS A 64 5.90 7.48 2.19
C CYS A 64 4.56 6.91 1.73
N CYS A 65 3.90 6.09 2.55
CA CYS A 65 2.65 5.41 2.17
C CYS A 65 1.41 6.00 2.86
N ILE A 66 1.49 6.41 4.14
CA ILE A 66 0.31 6.90 4.88
C ILE A 66 -0.09 8.33 4.51
N ARG A 67 0.81 9.14 3.92
CA ARG A 67 0.42 10.45 3.33
C ARG A 67 -0.53 10.34 2.14
N TYR A 68 -0.86 9.12 1.69
CA TYR A 68 -1.84 8.82 0.65
C TYR A 68 -3.02 7.99 1.15
N ALA A 69 -3.22 7.85 2.47
CA ALA A 69 -4.53 7.44 2.95
C ALA A 69 -5.51 8.50 2.42
N ALA A 70 -6.48 8.06 1.61
CA ALA A 70 -7.51 8.93 1.08
C ALA A 70 -8.07 9.80 2.23
N PRO A 71 -8.43 11.07 1.98
CA PRO A 71 -9.10 11.86 2.99
C PRO A 71 -10.23 11.03 3.57
N VAL A 72 -10.30 10.91 4.89
CA VAL A 72 -11.43 10.27 5.55
C VAL A 72 -12.64 11.12 5.21
N ILE A 73 -13.42 10.67 4.23
CA ILE A 73 -14.65 11.34 3.83
C ILE A 73 -15.65 11.03 4.94
N HIS A 74 -15.83 11.97 5.87
CA HIS A 74 -16.92 11.94 6.83
C HIS A 74 -18.23 12.34 6.14
N GLU A 75 -18.57 11.66 5.04
CA GLU A 75 -19.91 11.80 4.46
C GLU A 75 -20.87 10.94 5.27
N SER A 76 -22.02 11.53 5.61
CA SER A 76 -23.16 10.80 6.15
C SER A 76 -23.76 9.95 5.04
N VAL A 77 -23.12 8.82 4.72
CA VAL A 77 -23.63 7.84 3.76
C VAL A 77 -24.80 7.10 4.40
N GLN A 78 -25.97 7.19 3.76
CA GLN A 78 -27.11 6.36 4.12
C GLN A 78 -26.94 4.95 3.50
N PRO A 79 -27.16 3.87 4.27
CA PRO A 79 -27.12 2.52 3.73
C PRO A 79 -28.22 2.37 2.66
N VAL A 80 -27.85 1.80 1.51
CA VAL A 80 -28.81 1.48 0.45
C VAL A 80 -29.75 0.39 0.98
N LEU A 81 -31.01 0.74 1.20
CA LEU A 81 -32.01 -0.19 1.75
C LEU A 81 -32.38 -1.29 0.75
N HIS A 82 -32.33 -1.01 -0.56
CA HIS A 82 -32.57 -1.99 -1.61
C HIS A 82 -31.74 -1.66 -2.87
N PHE A 83 -30.97 -2.62 -3.37
CA PHE A 83 -30.37 -2.51 -4.70
C PHE A 83 -31.48 -2.49 -5.75
N PRO A 84 -31.54 -1.51 -6.68
CA PRO A 84 -32.53 -1.51 -7.73
C PRO A 84 -32.38 -2.78 -8.57
N GLN A 85 -33.41 -3.61 -8.58
CA GLN A 85 -33.45 -4.80 -9.41
C GLN A 85 -33.64 -4.38 -10.86
N LYS A 86 -32.54 -4.45 -11.62
CA LYS A 86 -32.45 -4.37 -13.08
C LYS A 86 -32.76 -2.99 -13.68
N MET A 87 -31.69 -2.30 -14.08
CA MET A 87 -31.76 -1.43 -15.25
C MET A 87 -31.90 -2.34 -16.47
N ARG A 88 -33.02 -2.23 -17.18
CA ARG A 88 -33.31 -2.95 -18.42
C ARG A 88 -33.11 -2.02 -19.59
#